data_AF-A0A7V5R059-F1
#
_entry.id   AF-A0A7V5R059-F1
#
_cell.length_a   1.000
_cell.length_b   1.000
_cell.length_c   1.000
_cell.angle_alpha   90.00
_cell.angle_beta   90.00
_cell.angle_gamma   90.00
#
_symmetry.space_group_name_H-M   'P 1'
#
loop_
_entity.id
_entity.type
_entity.pdbx_description
1 polymer ?
#
loop_
_entity_poly.entity_id
_entity_poly.type
_entity_poly.pdbx_seq_one_letter_code
_entity_poly.pdbx_strand_id
1 'polypeptide(L)' 'MEKDKLTEKIIGCAIEVHRTLGPGLMESTYEKCLAHEFSLNNIAFQKQLSMPVNYKGINLDCGYRIDLLIENLA' A
#
# COMPACT_ATOMS: atom_id res chain seq x y z
N MET A 1 3.96 -23.13 -6.80
CA MET A 1 4.15 -21.68 -6.65
C MET A 1 4.75 -21.45 -5.28
N GLU A 2 6.04 -21.15 -5.25
CA GLU A 2 6.72 -20.72 -4.03
C GLU A 2 6.10 -19.38 -3.62
N LYS A 3 5.53 -19.29 -2.42
CA LYS A 3 4.99 -18.03 -1.91
C LYS A 3 6.17 -17.17 -1.48
N ASP A 4 6.22 -15.97 -2.03
CA ASP A 4 7.19 -14.96 -1.61
C ASP A 4 6.96 -14.61 -0.13
N LYS A 5 8.02 -14.76 0.69
CA LYS A 5 8.01 -14.46 2.13
C LYS A 5 7.58 -13.02 2.42
N LEU A 6 7.86 -12.09 1.51
CA LEU A 6 7.40 -10.71 1.62
C LEU A 6 5.88 -10.64 1.49
N THR A 7 5.31 -11.32 0.49
CA THR A 7 3.87 -11.37 0.27
C THR A 7 3.15 -11.94 1.50
N GLU A 8 3.69 -12.99 2.12
CA GLU A 8 3.14 -13.56 3.35
C GLU A 8 3.15 -12.55 4.52
N LYS A 9 4.24 -11.79 4.68
CA LYS A 9 4.31 -10.71 5.69
C LYS A 9 3.31 -9.60 5.44
N ILE A 10 3.17 -9.15 4.19
CA ILE A 10 2.21 -8.11 3.80
C ILE A 10 0.79 -8.55 4.14
N ILE A 11 0.43 -9.78 3.78
CA ILE A 11 -0.89 -10.36 4.09
C ILE A 11 -1.08 -10.43 5.61
N GLY A 12 -0.06 -10.87 6.35
CA GLY A 12 -0.10 -10.90 7.82
C GLY A 12 -0.39 -9.52 8.44
N CYS A 13 0.25 -8.47 7.95
CA CYS A 13 -0.01 -7.09 8.39
C CYS A 13 -1.47 -6.68 8.13
N ALA A 14 -1.99 -6.96 6.93
CA ALA A 14 -3.37 -6.64 6.59
C ALA A 14 -4.40 -7.40 7.45
N ILE A 15 -4.12 -8.68 7.75
CA ILE A 15 -4.92 -9.48 8.67
C ILE A 15 -4.91 -8.86 10.07
N GLU A 16 -3.75 -8.41 10.57
CA GLU A 16 -3.63 -7.81 11.90
C GLU A 16 -4.48 -6.53 12.02
N VAL A 17 -4.42 -5.66 11.01
CA VAL A 17 -5.25 -4.45 10.93
C VAL A 17 -6.74 -4.82 10.98
N HIS A 18 -7.18 -5.77 10.13
CA HIS A 18 -8.59 -6.14 10.08
C HIS A 18 -9.05 -6.82 11.37
N ARG A 19 -8.23 -7.68 11.97
CA ARG A 19 -8.51 -8.35 13.24
C ARG A 19 -8.66 -7.36 14.38
N THR A 20 -7.88 -6.28 14.37
CA THR A 20 -7.86 -5.26 15.42
C THR A 20 -9.01 -4.27 15.28
N LEU A 21 -9.30 -3.81 14.06
CA LEU A 21 -10.27 -2.73 13.82
C LEU A 21 -11.68 -3.23 13.47
N GLY A 22 -11.79 -4.42 12.87
CA GLY A 22 -13.02 -4.87 12.23
C GLY A 22 -13.41 -4.03 11.01
N PRO A 23 -14.57 -4.30 10.39
CA PRO A 23 -15.09 -3.54 9.24
C PRO A 23 -15.82 -2.25 9.67
N GLY A 24 -16.11 -1.36 8.71
CA GLY A 24 -17.00 -0.19 8.90
C GLY A 24 -16.32 1.17 8.99
N LEU A 25 -14.99 1.22 8.95
CA LEU A 25 -14.21 2.46 8.93
C LEU A 25 -13.93 2.96 7.51
N MET A 26 -13.45 4.20 7.40
CA MET A 26 -12.99 4.78 6.14
C MET A 26 -11.76 4.05 5.62
N GLU A 27 -11.63 3.97 4.31
CA GLU A 27 -10.46 3.40 3.61
C GLU A 27 -9.13 4.00 4.10
N SER A 28 -9.08 5.34 4.22
CA SER A 28 -7.90 6.07 4.68
C SER A 28 -7.47 5.70 6.11
N THR A 29 -8.37 5.15 6.92
CA THR A 29 -8.02 4.59 8.23
C THR A 29 -7.26 3.29 8.06
N TYR A 30 -7.73 2.36 7.22
CA TYR A 30 -7.04 1.10 6.97
C TYR A 30 -5.68 1.32 6.30
N GLU A 31 -5.58 2.24 5.33
CA GLU A 31 -4.30 2.60 4.70
C GLU A 31 -3.27 3.05 5.74
N LYS A 32 -3.65 3.97 6.64
CA LYS A 32 -2.77 4.47 7.71
C LYS A 32 -2.34 3.38 8.67
N CYS A 33 -3.27 2.52 9.08
CA CYS A 33 -2.97 1.41 9.98
C CYS A 33 -2.07 0.36 9.31
N LEU A 34 -2.30 0.06 8.04
CA LEU A 34 -1.47 -0.88 7.29
C LEU A 34 -0.05 -0.34 7.07
N ALA A 35 0.09 0.95 6.76
CA ALA A 35 1.39 1.62 6.72
C ALA A 35 2.13 1.57 8.07
N HIS A 36 1.39 1.65 9.18
CA HIS A 36 1.96 1.50 10.51
C HIS A 36 2.46 0.06 10.76
N GLU A 37 1.67 -0.96 10.41
CA GLU A 37 2.09 -2.37 10.50
C GLU A 37 3.35 -2.65 9.66
N PHE A 38 3.44 -2.10 8.44
CA PHE A 38 4.64 -2.21 7.62
C PHE A 38 5.87 -1.60 8.31
N SER A 39 5.71 -0.46 8.98
CA SER A 39 6.77 0.18 9.76
C SER A 39 7.23 -0.71 10.92
N LEU A 40 6.29 -1.31 11.66
CA LEU A 40 6.59 -2.23 12.78
C LEU A 40 7.34 -3.48 12.30
N ASN A 41 7.00 -3.97 11.11
CA ASN A 41 7.60 -5.16 10.52
C ASN A 41 8.85 -4.89 9.66
N ASN A 42 9.36 -3.64 9.67
CA ASN A 42 10.50 -3.19 8.87
C ASN A 42 10.35 -3.49 7.36
N ILE A 43 9.13 -3.35 6.84
CA ILE A 43 8.84 -3.47 5.40
C ILE A 43 8.98 -2.07 4.80
N ALA A 44 9.81 -1.94 3.76
CA ALA A 44 10.00 -0.66 3.07
C ALA A 44 8.80 -0.36 2.17
N PHE A 45 8.24 0.85 2.26
CA PHE A 45 7.09 1.26 1.48
C PHE A 45 7.12 2.76 1.16
N GLN A 46 6.41 3.13 0.09
CA GLN A 46 6.02 4.51 -0.21
C GLN A 46 4.50 4.63 -0.12
N LYS A 47 4.00 5.82 0.24
CA LYS A 47 2.56 6.08 0.34
C LYS A 47 2.13 7.21 -0.57
N GLN A 48 0.89 7.14 -1.07
CA GLN A 48 0.26 8.21 -1.85
C GLN A 48 1.13 8.69 -3.03
N LEU A 49 1.76 7.76 -3.75
CA LEU A 49 2.67 8.07 -4.84
C LEU A 49 1.87 8.58 -6.05
N SER A 50 2.23 9.76 -6.58
CA SER A 50 1.61 10.31 -7.79
C SER A 50 1.92 9.44 -9.01
N MET A 51 0.86 9.06 -9.74
CA MET A 51 0.96 8.31 -10.98
C MET A 51 0.40 9.15 -12.14
N PRO A 52 1.24 9.96 -12.81
CA PRO A 52 0.80 10.74 -13.95
C PRO A 52 0.47 9.85 -15.14
N VAL A 53 -0.52 10.27 -15.95
CA VAL A 53 -0.88 9.59 -17.19
C VAL A 53 -0.09 10.19 -18.33
N ASN A 54 0.61 9.36 -19.11
CA ASN A 54 1.16 9.82 -20.37
C ASN A 54 0.04 9.91 -21.42
N TYR A 55 -0.29 11.13 -21.82
CA TYR A 55 -1.24 11.40 -22.89
C TYR A 55 -0.54 12.17 -24.00
N LYS A 56 -0.34 11.50 -25.14
CA LYS A 56 0.33 12.07 -26.33
C LYS A 56 1.73 12.63 -26.03
N GLY A 57 2.50 11.95 -25.18
CA GLY A 57 3.84 12.37 -24.80
C GLY A 57 3.91 13.44 -23.70
N ILE A 58 2.75 13.88 -23.17
CA ILE A 58 2.68 14.80 -22.03
C ILE A 58 2.25 14.02 -20.80
N ASN A 59 2.99 14.16 -19.70
CA ASN A 59 2.60 13.59 -18.42
C ASN A 59 1.58 14.51 -17.74
N LEU A 60 0.34 14.04 -17.59
CA LEU A 60 -0.74 14.75 -16.94
C LEU A 60 -0.91 14.22 -15.50
N ASP A 61 -0.87 15.10 -14.49
CA ASP A 61 -1.27 14.72 -13.13
C ASP A 61 -2.80 14.69 -13.05
N CYS A 62 -3.37 13.50 -13.25
CA CYS A 62 -4.81 13.26 -13.20
C CYS A 62 -5.33 12.99 -11.77
N GLY A 63 -4.49 13.17 -10.74
CA GLY A 63 -4.86 12.90 -9.36
C GLY A 63 -4.80 11.43 -8.95
N TYR A 64 -4.30 10.53 -9.81
CA TYR A 64 -4.07 9.14 -9.42
C TYR A 64 -2.96 9.05 -8.38
N ARG A 65 -3.24 8.33 -7.29
CA ARG A 65 -2.31 8.06 -6.21
C ARG A 65 -2.30 6.57 -5.95
N ILE A 66 -1.11 5.98 -5.88
CA ILE A 66 -0.93 4.63 -5.37
C ILE A 66 -0.90 4.74 -3.85
N ASP A 67 -1.83 4.06 -3.17
CA ASP A 67 -1.95 4.17 -1.72
C ASP A 67 -0.68 3.69 -1.02
N LEU A 68 -0.21 2.49 -1.36
CA LEU A 68 1.02 1.89 -0.83
C LEU A 68 1.77 1.16 -1.95
N LEU A 69 3.05 1.51 -2.15
CA LEU A 69 3.98 0.81 -3.04
C LEU A 69 5.04 0.09 -2.20
N ILE A 70 5.13 -1.24 -2.34
CA ILE A 70 6.03 -2.09 -1.55
C ILE A 70 7.13 -2.63 -2.44
N GLU A 71 8.38 -2.42 -2.00
CA GLU A 71 9.60 -2.65 -2.77
C GLU A 71 9.56 -1.86 -4.10
N ASN A 72 10.60 -1.09 -4.42
CA ASN A 72 10.63 -0.30 -5.67
C ASN A 72 10.71 -1.23 -6.91
N LEU A 73 9.61 -1.87 -7.27
CA LEU A 73 9.40 -2.70 -8.46
C LEU A 73 8.78 -1.89 -9.61
N ALA A 74 8.69 -0.55 -9.46
CA ALA A 74 8.15 0.37 -10.45
C ALA A 74 9.15 0.71 -11.54
#